data_AF-A0A920QF56-F1
#
_entry.id   AF-A0A920QF56-F1
#
_cell.length_a   1.000
_cell.length_b   1.000
_cell.length_c   1.000
_cell.angle_alpha   90.00
_cell.angle_beta   90.00
_cell.angle_gamma   90.00
#
_symmetry.space_group_name_H-M   'P 1'
#
loop_
_entity.id
_entity.type
_entity.pdbx_description
1 polymer ?
#
loop_
_entity_poly.entity_id
_entity_poly.type
_entity_poly.pdbx_seq_one_letter_code
_entity_poly.pdbx_strand_id
1 'polypeptide(L)' 'MSGINPYIEKQEFELPKVNYRITFLPMKKNVEVLFDEISTEGDGLPGSILNTALSAGIEMDHSCGGVCAAPPVIL' A
#
# COMPACT_ATOMS: atom_id res chain seq x y z
N MET A 1 10.68 -7.49 -1.67
CA MET A 1 11.30 -8.25 -0.54
C MET A 1 10.95 -7.48 0.72
N SER A 2 9.86 -7.84 1.41
CA SER A 2 9.40 -7.07 2.57
C SER A 2 10.23 -7.42 3.81
N GLY A 3 11.06 -6.49 4.28
CA GLY A 3 11.93 -6.68 5.44
C GLY A 3 11.14 -6.62 6.73
N ILE A 4 11.00 -7.71 7.47
CA ILE A 4 10.26 -7.72 8.74
C ILE A 4 10.95 -6.78 9.74
N ASN A 5 10.26 -5.76 10.25
CA ASN A 5 10.76 -4.92 11.35
C ASN A 5 10.48 -5.63 12.69
N PRO A 6 11.50 -6.12 13.41
CA PRO A 6 11.32 -6.91 14.64
C PRO A 6 10.80 -6.08 15.84
N TYR A 7 10.72 -4.75 15.71
CA TYR A 7 10.22 -3.84 16.74
C TYR A 7 8.76 -3.43 16.55
N ILE A 8 8.12 -3.85 15.44
CA ILE A 8 6.72 -3.55 15.16
C ILE A 8 5.93 -4.85 15.36
N GLU A 9 4.94 -4.81 16.23
CA GLU A 9 4.01 -5.94 16.38
C GLU A 9 3.31 -6.22 15.05
N LYS A 10 3.17 -7.50 14.73
CA LYS A 10 2.58 -7.95 13.48
C LYS A 10 1.10 -7.55 13.49
N GLN A 11 0.77 -6.47 12.79
CA GLN A 11 -0.59 -5.93 12.78
C GLN A 11 -1.50 -6.88 11.99
N GLU A 12 -2.53 -7.39 12.64
CA GLU A 12 -3.63 -8.06 11.94
C GLU A 12 -4.38 -7.03 11.09
N PHE A 13 -4.54 -7.32 9.81
CA PHE A 13 -5.26 -6.46 8.87
C PHE A 13 -6.33 -7.28 8.16
N GLU A 14 -7.49 -6.67 7.94
CA GLU A 14 -8.53 -7.24 7.09
C GLU A 14 -8.46 -6.60 5.71
N LEU A 15 -8.71 -7.41 4.67
CA LEU A 15 -8.90 -6.87 3.34
C LEU A 15 -10.16 -5.98 3.30
N PRO A 16 -10.12 -4.87 2.56
CA PRO A 16 -11.30 -4.05 2.36
C PRO A 16 -12.39 -4.88 1.64
N LYS A 17 -13.65 -4.71 2.07
CA LYS A 17 -14.82 -5.46 1.56
C LYS A 17 -15.67 -4.63 0.59
N VAL A 18 -15.22 -3.42 0.27
CA VAL A 18 -15.91 -2.45 -0.56
C VAL A 18 -14.92 -1.80 -1.52
N ASN A 19 -15.39 -1.44 -2.71
CA ASN A 19 -14.58 -0.69 -3.68
C ASN A 19 -14.32 0.72 -3.15
N TYR A 20 -13.14 1.25 -3.43
CA TYR A 20 -12.77 2.61 -3.03
C TYR A 20 -11.90 3.27 -4.10
N ARG A 21 -11.81 4.60 -4.06
CA ARG A 21 -11.01 5.39 -4.98
C ARG A 21 -9.97 6.17 -4.20
N ILE A 22 -8.71 6.09 -4.63
CA ILE A 22 -7.59 6.88 -4.11
C ILE A 22 -7.19 7.91 -5.17
N THR A 23 -7.01 9.16 -4.74
CA THR A 23 -6.42 10.21 -5.58
C THR A 23 -4.99 10.48 -5.12
N PHE A 24 -4.01 10.14 -5.95
CA PHE A 24 -2.60 10.42 -5.70
C PHE A 24 -2.25 11.84 -6.15
N LEU A 25 -1.86 12.67 -5.19
CA LEU A 25 -1.40 14.04 -5.40
C LEU A 25 0.14 14.12 -5.35
N PRO A 26 0.78 15.11 -6.00
CA PRO A 26 0.20 16.20 -6.80
C PRO A 26 -0.20 15.79 -8.23
N MET A 27 0.03 14.54 -8.63
CA MET A 27 -0.21 14.04 -9.99
C MET A 27 -1.70 14.03 -10.39
N LYS A 28 -2.62 14.17 -9.42
CA LYS A 28 -4.09 14.07 -9.60
C LYS A 28 -4.51 12.76 -10.26
N LYS A 29 -3.76 11.68 -10.03
CA LYS A 29 -4.06 10.36 -10.59
C LYS A 29 -5.07 9.65 -9.71
N ASN A 30 -6.23 9.33 -10.28
CA ASN A 30 -7.26 8.54 -9.59
C ASN A 30 -7.03 7.07 -9.87
N VAL A 31 -7.02 6.26 -8.82
CA VAL A 31 -6.94 4.81 -8.88
C VAL A 31 -8.18 4.26 -8.20
N GLU A 32 -8.96 3.47 -8.94
CA GLU A 32 -10.05 2.70 -8.38
C GLU A 32 -9.51 1.35 -7.94
N VAL A 33 -9.83 0.97 -6.71
CA VAL A 33 -9.49 -0.33 -6.15
C VAL A 33 -10.77 -1.13 -6.01
N LEU A 34 -10.82 -2.23 -6.75
CA LEU A 34 -11.88 -3.21 -6.65
C LEU A 34 -11.48 -4.24 -5.59
N PHE A 35 -12.37 -4.50 -4.63
CA PHE A 35 -12.03 -5.36 -3.48
C PHE A 35 -11.67 -6.79 -3.88
N ASP A 36 -12.17 -7.25 -5.03
CA ASP A 36 -11.96 -8.58 -5.60
C ASP A 36 -10.70 -8.68 -6.47
N GLU A 37 -10.11 -7.56 -6.85
CA GLU A 37 -8.90 -7.50 -7.70
C GLU A 37 -7.63 -7.11 -6.92
N ILE A 38 -7.68 -7.11 -5.58
CA ILE A 38 -6.54 -6.73 -4.75
C ILE A 38 -5.44 -7.79 -4.86
N SER A 39 -4.32 -7.40 -5.46
CA SER A 39 -3.12 -8.24 -5.50
C SER A 39 -2.62 -8.53 -4.09
N THR A 40 -2.43 -9.80 -3.76
CA THR A 40 -1.75 -10.25 -2.54
C THR A 40 -0.24 -10.35 -2.71
N GLU A 41 0.25 -10.15 -3.92
CA GLU A 41 1.66 -10.25 -4.29
C GLU A 41 2.25 -8.84 -4.48
N GLY A 42 3.48 -8.63 -3.99
CA GLY A 42 4.18 -7.35 -4.08
C GLY A 42 4.71 -6.86 -2.73
N ASP A 43 5.27 -5.64 -2.72
CA ASP A 43 5.68 -4.96 -1.49
C ASP A 43 4.51 -4.16 -0.89
N GLY A 44 4.46 -4.09 0.44
CA GLY A 44 3.32 -3.55 1.20
C GLY A 44 2.23 -4.58 1.50
N LEU A 45 1.28 -4.21 2.35
CA LEU A 45 0.17 -5.10 2.70
C LEU A 45 -0.89 -5.13 1.57
N PRO A 46 -1.56 -6.28 1.34
CA PRO A 46 -2.72 -6.37 0.45
C PRO A 46 -3.77 -5.28 0.74
N GLY A 47 -4.12 -4.49 -0.27
CA GLY A 47 -5.08 -3.37 -0.14
C GLY A 47 -4.52 -2.10 0.51
N SER A 48 -3.25 -2.07 0.89
CA SER A 48 -2.61 -0.84 1.36
C SER A 48 -2.45 0.19 0.24
N ILE A 49 -2.25 1.45 0.62
CA ILE A 49 -1.99 2.55 -0.32
C ILE A 49 -0.73 2.27 -1.14
N LEU A 50 0.32 1.71 -0.52
CA LEU A 50 1.56 1.36 -1.22
C LEU A 50 1.33 0.28 -2.28
N ASN A 51 0.67 -0.82 -1.93
CA ASN A 51 0.36 -1.88 -2.88
C ASN A 51 -0.51 -1.35 -4.03
N THR A 52 -1.50 -0.51 -3.71
CA THR A 52 -2.35 0.14 -4.71
C THR A 52 -1.54 1.05 -5.65
N ALA A 53 -0.60 1.83 -5.12
CA ALA A 53 0.26 2.71 -5.90
C ALA A 53 1.15 1.92 -6.86
N LEU A 54 1.83 0.88 -6.36
CA LEU A 54 2.71 0.03 -7.15
C LEU A 54 1.93 -0.73 -8.23
N SER A 55 0.78 -1.31 -7.89
CA SER A 55 -0.12 -1.98 -8.85
C SER A 55 -0.64 -1.02 -9.93
N ALA A 56 -0.83 0.26 -9.60
CA ALA A 56 -1.20 1.31 -10.55
C ALA A 56 0.00 1.88 -11.34
N GLY A 57 1.21 1.33 -11.18
CA GLY A 57 2.44 1.80 -11.82
C GLY A 57 2.89 3.18 -11.34
N ILE A 58 2.50 3.57 -10.12
CA ILE A 58 3.00 4.77 -9.45
C ILE A 58 4.23 4.36 -8.66
N GLU A 59 5.41 4.69 -9.19
CA GLU A 59 6.65 4.45 -8.48
C GLU A 59 6.74 5.37 -7.26
N MET A 60 6.81 4.77 -6.09
CA MET A 60 7.10 5.43 -4.82
C MET A 60 8.40 4.86 -4.29
N ASP A 61 9.30 5.72 -3.79
CA ASP A 61 10.52 5.22 -3.13
C ASP A 61 10.10 4.49 -1.85
N HIS A 62 10.24 3.17 -1.88
CA HIS A 62 9.81 2.27 -0.83
C HIS A 62 10.93 1.26 -0.55
N SER A 63 12.18 1.73 -0.49
CA SER A 63 13.37 0.91 -0.21
C SER A 63 13.26 0.06 1.08
N CYS A 64 12.30 0.37 1.97
CA CYS A 64 11.94 -0.42 3.15
C CYS A 64 10.92 -1.56 2.89
N GLY A 65 10.37 -1.70 1.69
CA GLY A 65 9.35 -2.71 1.37
C GLY A 65 7.99 -2.45 2.01
N GLY A 66 7.72 -1.22 2.46
CA GLY A 66 6.47 -0.86 3.14
C GLY A 66 6.40 -1.23 4.61
N VAL A 67 7.50 -1.71 5.20
CA VAL A 67 7.63 -1.77 6.65
C VAL A 67 7.94 -0.36 7.15
N CYS A 68 7.20 0.15 8.12
CA CYS A 68 7.37 1.49 8.71
C CYS A 68 8.79 1.71 9.29
N ALA A 69 9.81 1.81 8.44
CA ALA A 69 11.18 2.19 8.74
C ALA A 69 11.48 3.61 8.23
N ALA A 70 10.50 4.24 7.59
CA ALA A 70 10.46 5.66 7.24
C ALA A 70 9.19 6.27 7.86
N PRO A 71 9.20 7.57 8.22
CA PRO A 71 8.09 8.23 8.91
C PRO A 71 6.78 8.07 8.12
N PRO A 72 5.63 8.03 8.81
CA PRO A 72 4.34 7.84 8.16
C PRO A 72 4.13 8.94 7.13
N VAL A 73 3.82 8.56 5.88
CA VAL A 73 3.23 9.47 4.92
C VAL A 73 1.78 9.66 5.35
N ILE A 74 1.61 10.58 6.30
CA ILE A 74 0.31 11.09 6.73
C ILE A 74 -0.18 12.00 5.60
N LEU A 75 -1.25 11.59 4.94
CA LEU A 75 -2.18 12.49 4.24
C LEU A 75 -3.46 12.56 5.07
#